data_AF-A0A4U2EFS1-F1
#
_entry.id   AF-A0A4U2EFS1-F1
#
_cell.length_a   1.000
_cell.length_b   1.000
_cell.length_c   1.000
_cell.angle_alpha   90.00
_cell.angle_beta   90.00
_cell.angle_gamma   90.00
#
_symmetry.space_group_name_H-M   'P 1'
#
loop_
_entity.id
_entity.type
_entity.pdbx_description
1 polymer ?
#
loop_
_entity_poly.entity_id
_entity_poly.type
_entity_poly.pdbx_seq_one_letter_code
_entity_poly.pdbx_strand_id
1 'polypeptide(L)'
;MNKNQQGAVVLLTTSVLLVTALMLTFGSYRSVFYQIKRSQNEVEARKQHWEAEGGLECGFTYIVNQKLQSIPNNLATVCNSYSFSSLNADFTNPEILLSQVGHSSVNKKIIFSSSVGYGAMKSTSDVISFGSALFSPPDPGEFDSAAEAYECIGAVVKYRFIATGITNHGVSSSIESPGAGHDPTKDCKPSHKTSTAVKSGIWENSFGVISSHNVGLDIQRDDTIDPFKDFFGVDKSKWQEVRDDVDNEFIKVSMPSSSVDCYSQFSDSIVNGQPNKVWIDGSCQLAPVDVTNIVNLQAAHPGTDLFLLVHDGVFGVTGSGDISGVFFHFNNTYSPTPSQWDSMTEVKPFVNSVFSDLINTMYGSSSTLTPYHATYAQAGAFSFTGGQFFDTEGQMALFNNSLNFSFNSDVIDEFEFSPKPRWQKGSWNDL
;
A
#
# COMPACT_ATOMS: atom_id res chain seq x y z
N MET A 1 -21.53 -5.63 100.83
CA MET A 1 -21.37 -5.91 99.38
C MET A 1 -20.01 -6.54 99.15
N ASN A 2 -19.99 -7.75 98.59
CA ASN A 2 -18.84 -8.67 98.55
C ASN A 2 -17.77 -8.21 97.55
N LYS A 3 -16.56 -7.82 98.04
CA LYS A 3 -15.40 -7.45 97.21
C LYS A 3 -14.97 -8.56 96.23
N ASN A 4 -15.27 -9.83 96.53
CA ASN A 4 -14.91 -10.96 95.68
C ASN A 4 -15.77 -11.06 94.39
N GLN A 5 -16.99 -10.51 94.38
CA GLN A 5 -17.83 -10.49 93.16
C GLN A 5 -17.40 -9.40 92.16
N GLN A 6 -16.85 -8.28 92.64
CA GLN A 6 -16.35 -7.21 91.76
C GLN A 6 -15.10 -7.64 90.98
N GLY A 7 -14.20 -8.41 91.60
CA GLY A 7 -13.03 -8.95 90.91
C GLY A 7 -13.39 -9.93 89.78
N ALA A 8 -14.36 -10.80 90.01
CA ALA A 8 -14.83 -11.76 89.01
C ALA A 8 -15.50 -11.08 87.80
N VAL A 9 -16.30 -10.04 88.04
CA VAL A 9 -16.97 -9.28 86.97
C VAL A 9 -15.96 -8.52 86.10
N VAL A 10 -14.94 -7.91 86.71
CA VAL A 10 -13.88 -7.20 85.96
C VAL A 10 -13.05 -8.15 85.11
N LEU A 11 -12.75 -9.35 85.61
CA LEU A 11 -12.01 -10.39 84.86
C LEU A 11 -12.81 -10.91 83.66
N LEU A 12 -14.13 -11.04 83.83
CA LEU A 12 -15.03 -11.51 82.77
C LEU A 12 -15.19 -10.45 81.68
N THR A 13 -15.36 -9.17 82.04
CA THR A 13 -15.45 -8.07 81.07
C THR A 13 -14.15 -7.86 80.31
N THR A 14 -12.99 -7.89 80.98
CA THR A 14 -11.69 -7.81 80.30
C THR A 14 -11.43 -9.00 79.39
N SER A 15 -11.81 -10.21 79.79
CA SER A 15 -11.69 -11.42 78.94
C SER A 15 -12.56 -11.31 77.68
N VAL A 16 -13.81 -10.85 77.80
CA VAL A 16 -14.69 -10.63 76.64
C VAL A 16 -14.14 -9.55 75.72
N LEU A 17 -13.60 -8.46 76.27
CA LEU A 17 -12.94 -7.40 75.50
C LEU A 17 -11.71 -7.89 74.73
N LEU A 18 -10.89 -8.75 75.35
CA LEU A 18 -9.75 -9.38 74.71
C LEU A 18 -10.18 -10.31 73.57
N VAL A 19 -11.22 -11.11 73.77
CA VAL A 19 -11.74 -12.01 72.73
C VAL A 19 -12.34 -11.22 71.56
N THR A 20 -13.08 -10.15 71.81
CA THR A 20 -13.66 -9.32 70.73
C THR A 20 -12.57 -8.57 69.96
N ALA A 21 -11.56 -8.02 70.64
CA ALA A 21 -10.40 -7.42 69.99
C ALA A 21 -9.61 -8.45 69.15
N LEU A 22 -9.46 -9.67 69.64
CA LEU A 22 -8.80 -10.76 68.91
C LEU A 22 -9.61 -11.18 67.68
N MET A 23 -10.93 -11.30 67.79
CA MET A 23 -11.80 -11.63 66.64
C MET A 23 -11.77 -10.55 65.56
N LEU A 24 -11.78 -9.26 65.95
CA LEU A 24 -11.68 -8.14 65.01
C LEU A 24 -10.31 -8.15 64.29
N THR A 25 -9.22 -8.35 65.01
CA THR A 25 -7.88 -8.41 64.42
C THR A 25 -7.70 -9.61 63.48
N PHE A 26 -8.24 -10.79 63.82
CA PHE A 26 -8.23 -11.96 62.92
C PHE A 26 -9.10 -11.75 61.67
N GLY A 27 -10.25 -11.09 61.81
CA GLY A 27 -11.13 -10.74 60.68
C GLY A 27 -10.44 -9.77 59.71
N SER A 28 -9.83 -8.71 60.24
CA SER A 28 -9.05 -7.73 59.47
C SER A 28 -7.84 -8.37 58.78
N TYR A 29 -7.11 -9.27 59.45
CA TYR A 29 -5.96 -9.96 58.87
C TYR A 29 -6.32 -10.75 57.60
N ARG A 30 -7.43 -11.50 57.60
CA ARG A 30 -7.87 -12.26 56.42
C ARG A 30 -8.21 -11.35 55.24
N SER A 31 -8.87 -10.22 55.50
CA SER A 31 -9.20 -9.23 54.48
C SER A 31 -7.94 -8.62 53.87
N VAL A 32 -6.99 -8.19 54.71
CA VAL A 32 -5.71 -7.62 54.25
C VAL A 32 -4.88 -8.66 53.50
N PHE A 33 -4.80 -9.90 53.99
CA PHE A 33 -4.07 -10.97 53.32
C PHE A 33 -4.65 -11.29 51.94
N TYR A 34 -5.97 -11.33 51.80
CA TYR A 34 -6.63 -11.52 50.52
C TYR A 34 -6.33 -10.37 49.54
N GLN A 35 -6.40 -9.11 50.01
CA GLN A 35 -6.04 -7.95 49.19
C GLN A 35 -4.58 -8.01 48.73
N ILE A 36 -3.65 -8.35 49.63
CA ILE A 36 -2.23 -8.54 49.29
C ILE A 36 -2.06 -9.60 48.21
N LYS A 37 -2.74 -10.75 48.33
CA LYS A 37 -2.66 -11.81 47.33
C LYS A 37 -3.21 -11.39 45.97
N ARG A 38 -4.34 -10.66 45.96
CA ARG A 38 -4.91 -10.12 44.72
C ARG A 38 -3.95 -9.12 44.06
N SER A 39 -3.38 -8.20 44.84
CA SER A 39 -2.39 -7.25 44.33
C SER A 39 -1.12 -7.93 43.84
N GLN A 40 -0.62 -8.98 44.52
CA GLN A 40 0.52 -9.76 44.05
C GLN A 40 0.26 -10.41 42.69
N ASN A 41 -0.93 -11.02 42.52
CA ASN A 41 -1.30 -11.64 41.26
C ASN A 41 -1.46 -10.61 40.14
N GLU A 42 -2.00 -9.43 40.45
CA GLU A 42 -2.13 -8.34 39.48
C GLU A 42 -0.76 -7.79 39.05
N VAL A 43 0.16 -7.59 40.00
CA VAL A 43 1.53 -7.17 39.71
C VAL A 43 2.26 -8.21 38.86
N GLU A 44 2.14 -9.50 39.20
CA GLU A 44 2.77 -10.58 38.42
C GLU A 44 2.19 -10.67 37.00
N ALA A 45 0.86 -10.57 36.86
CA ALA A 45 0.20 -10.54 35.55
C ALA A 45 0.65 -9.34 34.72
N ARG A 46 0.81 -8.15 35.33
CA ARG A 46 1.32 -6.95 34.66
C ARG A 46 2.79 -7.09 34.27
N LYS A 47 3.62 -7.69 35.13
CA LYS A 47 5.02 -7.97 34.82
C LYS A 47 5.13 -8.87 33.59
N GLN A 48 4.41 -10.00 33.57
CA GLN A 48 4.38 -10.91 32.42
C GLN A 48 3.90 -10.23 31.14
N HIS A 49 2.88 -9.37 31.24
CA HIS A 49 2.38 -8.60 30.10
C HIS A 49 3.43 -7.65 29.52
N TRP A 50 4.12 -6.87 30.37
CA TRP A 50 5.18 -5.96 29.91
C TRP A 50 6.41 -6.69 29.39
N GLU A 51 6.76 -7.85 29.96
CA GLU A 51 7.82 -8.71 29.43
C GLU A 51 7.45 -9.25 28.04
N ALA A 52 6.19 -9.67 27.85
CA ALA A 52 5.72 -10.14 26.55
C ALA A 52 5.71 -9.01 25.49
N GLU A 53 5.33 -7.77 25.86
CA GLU A 53 5.48 -6.58 25.02
C GLU A 53 6.94 -6.31 24.66
N GLY A 54 7.86 -6.41 25.62
CA GLY A 54 9.30 -6.31 25.36
C GLY A 54 9.80 -7.34 24.34
N GLY A 55 9.22 -8.54 24.33
CA GLY A 55 9.46 -9.56 23.31
C GLY A 55 9.00 -9.15 21.91
N LEU A 56 7.81 -8.56 21.79
CA LEU A 56 7.31 -8.02 20.52
C LEU A 56 8.23 -6.94 19.97
N GLU A 57 8.63 -5.98 20.81
CA GLU A 57 9.52 -4.89 20.39
C GLU A 57 10.91 -5.39 20.02
N CYS A 58 11.45 -6.39 20.74
CA CYS A 58 12.72 -7.01 20.37
C CYS A 58 12.62 -7.73 19.00
N GLY A 59 11.58 -8.54 18.80
CA GLY A 59 11.37 -9.27 17.56
C GLY A 59 11.18 -8.35 16.36
N PHE A 60 10.36 -7.32 16.54
CA PHE A 60 10.14 -6.27 15.54
C PHE A 60 11.42 -5.49 15.23
N THR A 61 12.18 -5.08 16.25
CA THR A 61 13.46 -4.38 16.05
C THR A 61 14.45 -5.25 15.28
N TYR A 62 14.51 -6.55 15.56
CA TYR A 62 15.35 -7.47 14.80
C TYR A 62 14.92 -7.57 13.34
N ILE A 63 13.62 -7.73 13.09
CA ILE A 63 13.02 -7.75 11.75
C ILE A 63 13.40 -6.48 10.96
N VAL A 64 13.24 -5.31 11.57
CA VAL A 64 13.56 -4.01 10.94
C VAL A 64 15.06 -3.89 10.67
N ASN A 65 15.91 -4.21 11.64
CA ASN A 65 17.36 -4.06 11.50
C ASN A 65 17.97 -5.04 10.50
N GLN A 66 17.38 -6.23 10.35
CA GLN A 66 17.83 -7.25 9.40
C GLN A 66 17.13 -7.15 8.04
N LYS A 67 16.28 -6.14 7.83
CA LYS A 67 15.51 -5.92 6.59
C LYS A 67 14.74 -7.18 6.16
N LEU A 68 14.13 -7.88 7.11
CA LEU A 68 13.40 -9.12 6.83
C LEU A 68 12.00 -8.82 6.30
N GLN A 69 11.57 -9.60 5.30
CA GLN A 69 10.24 -9.53 4.68
C GLN A 69 9.22 -10.51 5.31
N SER A 70 9.59 -11.17 6.40
CA SER A 70 8.70 -12.09 7.14
C SER A 70 9.15 -12.23 8.59
N ILE A 71 8.27 -12.76 9.44
CA ILE A 71 8.61 -13.08 10.84
C ILE A 71 9.51 -14.34 10.85
N PRO A 72 10.76 -14.24 11.32
CA PRO A 72 11.65 -15.39 11.33
C PRO A 72 11.36 -16.33 12.52
N ASN A 73 11.61 -17.62 12.33
CA ASN A 73 11.30 -18.64 13.33
C ASN A 73 12.28 -18.69 14.52
N ASN A 74 13.38 -17.94 14.46
CA ASN A 74 14.44 -17.96 15.48
C ASN A 74 14.37 -16.79 16.48
N LEU A 75 13.31 -15.98 16.47
CA LEU A 75 13.21 -14.78 17.32
C LEU A 75 13.38 -15.08 18.80
N ALA A 76 12.84 -16.19 19.32
CA ALA A 76 13.02 -16.58 20.72
C ALA A 76 14.51 -16.82 21.11
N THR A 77 15.37 -17.15 20.15
CA THR A 77 16.81 -17.32 20.38
C THR A 77 17.55 -15.99 20.31
N VAL A 78 17.12 -15.12 19.38
CA VAL A 78 17.69 -13.79 19.18
C VAL A 78 17.35 -12.87 20.36
N CYS A 79 16.08 -12.86 20.75
CA CYS A 79 15.55 -12.12 21.87
C CYS A 79 15.61 -12.98 23.13
N ASN A 80 16.80 -13.16 23.70
CA ASN A 80 17.02 -14.04 24.85
C ASN A 80 17.07 -13.31 26.21
N SER A 81 16.85 -11.99 26.22
CA SER A 81 16.86 -11.17 27.44
C SER A 81 15.79 -11.57 28.46
N TYR A 82 14.75 -12.29 28.02
CA TYR A 82 13.66 -12.78 28.87
C TYR A 82 13.34 -14.24 28.54
N SER A 83 12.77 -14.95 29.52
CA SER A 83 12.32 -16.33 29.36
C SER A 83 10.94 -16.36 28.69
N PHE A 84 10.92 -16.22 27.37
CA PHE A 84 9.72 -16.31 26.56
C PHE A 84 9.22 -17.75 26.48
N SER A 85 7.92 -17.96 26.66
CA SER A 85 7.25 -19.23 26.34
C SER A 85 7.14 -19.42 24.83
N SER A 86 6.92 -18.33 24.10
CA SER A 86 6.92 -18.29 22.63
C SER A 86 7.20 -16.87 22.13
N LEU A 87 7.88 -16.79 20.98
CA LEU A 87 8.08 -15.55 20.21
C LEU A 87 8.22 -15.94 18.74
N ASN A 88 7.12 -15.92 18.00
CA ASN A 88 7.02 -16.44 16.63
C ASN A 88 5.81 -15.86 15.88
N ALA A 89 5.73 -16.14 14.59
CA ALA A 89 4.56 -15.83 13.78
C ALA A 89 3.34 -16.63 14.27
N ASP A 90 2.15 -16.06 14.20
CA ASP A 90 0.91 -16.80 14.40
C ASP A 90 0.72 -17.86 13.31
N PHE A 91 0.19 -19.02 13.69
CA PHE A 91 0.01 -20.14 12.77
C PHE A 91 -1.06 -19.90 11.71
N THR A 92 -2.05 -19.06 12.00
CA THR A 92 -3.16 -18.73 11.10
C THR A 92 -2.88 -17.48 10.26
N ASN A 93 -2.06 -16.56 10.77
CA ASN A 93 -1.64 -15.37 10.06
C ASN A 93 -0.14 -15.09 10.25
N PRO A 94 0.70 -15.35 9.23
CA PRO A 94 2.16 -15.21 9.36
C PRO A 94 2.65 -13.77 9.51
N GLU A 95 1.77 -12.76 9.37
CA GLU A 95 2.07 -11.36 9.60
C GLU A 95 1.85 -10.93 11.06
N ILE A 96 1.23 -11.79 11.88
CA ILE A 96 1.01 -11.52 13.31
C ILE A 96 2.19 -12.06 14.10
N LEU A 97 2.92 -11.16 14.77
CA LEU A 97 3.95 -11.53 15.74
C LEU A 97 3.29 -11.78 17.10
N LEU A 98 3.48 -12.97 17.63
CA LEU A 98 2.98 -13.39 18.93
C LEU A 98 4.12 -13.53 19.93
N SER A 99 3.93 -12.99 21.12
CA SER A 99 4.85 -13.10 22.25
C SER A 99 4.08 -13.58 23.49
N GLN A 100 4.57 -14.64 24.12
CA GLN A 100 3.98 -15.20 25.32
C GLN A 100 5.00 -15.32 26.43
N VAL A 101 4.64 -14.83 27.61
CA VAL A 101 5.42 -14.97 28.84
C VAL A 101 4.49 -15.46 29.94
N GLY A 102 4.74 -16.67 30.45
CA GLY A 102 3.88 -17.30 31.44
C GLY A 102 2.43 -17.45 30.95
N HIS A 103 1.50 -16.76 31.61
CA HIS A 103 0.08 -16.75 31.26
C HIS A 103 -0.37 -15.52 30.46
N SER A 104 0.54 -14.57 30.21
CA SER A 104 0.26 -13.40 29.38
C SER A 104 0.65 -13.68 27.94
N SER A 105 -0.24 -13.34 27.01
CA SER A 105 0.00 -13.41 25.57
C SER A 105 -0.37 -12.06 24.97
N VAL A 106 0.52 -11.52 24.17
CA VAL A 106 0.30 -10.31 23.37
C VAL A 106 0.65 -10.60 21.93
N ASN A 107 -0.06 -9.97 21.00
CA ASN A 107 0.22 -10.09 19.59
C ASN A 107 0.06 -8.73 18.91
N LYS A 108 0.79 -8.55 17.83
CA LYS A 108 0.70 -7.36 16.99
C LYS A 108 0.92 -7.77 15.53
N LYS A 109 0.21 -7.13 14.62
CA LYS A 109 0.35 -7.36 13.19
C LYS A 109 1.43 -6.45 12.61
N ILE A 110 2.37 -7.03 11.88
CA ILE A 110 3.45 -6.36 11.16
C ILE A 110 3.06 -6.26 9.69
N ILE A 111 3.33 -5.12 9.09
CA ILE A 111 3.24 -4.89 7.66
C ILE A 111 4.67 -4.90 7.13
N PHE A 112 5.03 -5.92 6.35
CA PHE A 112 6.41 -6.18 5.90
C PHE A 112 6.81 -5.44 4.63
N SER A 113 5.85 -5.22 3.74
CA SER A 113 6.00 -4.40 2.54
C SER A 113 4.88 -3.38 2.48
N SER A 114 5.11 -2.30 1.73
CA SER A 114 4.03 -1.62 1.03
C SER A 114 3.23 -2.67 0.28
N SER A 115 2.11 -3.12 0.83
CA SER A 115 1.08 -3.70 -0.01
C SER A 115 0.73 -2.58 -0.96
N VAL A 116 1.32 -2.61 -2.16
CA VAL A 116 0.80 -1.89 -3.30
C VAL A 116 -0.60 -2.48 -3.42
N GLY A 117 -1.56 -1.88 -2.74
CA GLY A 117 -2.85 -2.53 -2.54
C GLY A 117 -3.50 -2.81 -3.89
N TYR A 118 -4.66 -3.46 -3.89
CA TYR A 118 -5.20 -4.04 -5.10
C TYR A 118 -5.33 -3.06 -6.30
N GLY A 119 -4.97 -3.53 -7.49
CA GLY A 119 -5.23 -2.91 -8.80
C GLY A 119 -3.99 -2.73 -9.68
N ALA A 120 -4.11 -3.11 -10.97
CA ALA A 120 -3.05 -2.91 -11.98
C ALA A 120 -2.75 -1.42 -12.27
N MET A 121 -3.74 -0.56 -12.04
CA MET A 121 -3.61 0.89 -11.99
C MET A 121 -4.17 1.43 -10.67
N LYS A 122 -3.44 2.36 -10.06
CA LYS A 122 -3.99 3.23 -9.00
C LYS A 122 -3.81 4.68 -9.35
N SER A 123 -4.86 5.48 -9.19
CA SER A 123 -4.84 6.87 -9.63
C SER A 123 -5.62 7.82 -8.72
N THR A 124 -4.94 8.83 -8.18
CA THR A 124 -5.60 10.04 -7.65
C THR A 124 -5.91 11.06 -8.75
N SER A 125 -5.34 10.88 -9.93
CA SER A 125 -5.65 11.62 -11.16
C SER A 125 -6.95 11.11 -11.78
N ASP A 126 -7.60 12.00 -12.53
CA ASP A 126 -8.77 11.65 -13.34
C ASP A 126 -8.31 11.00 -14.65
N VAL A 127 -8.64 9.72 -14.81
CA VAL A 127 -8.13 8.87 -15.90
C VAL A 127 -9.06 8.91 -17.10
N ILE A 128 -8.51 9.20 -18.28
CA ILE A 128 -9.27 9.37 -19.52
C ILE A 128 -8.64 8.54 -20.65
N SER A 129 -9.33 7.49 -21.07
CA SER A 129 -8.89 6.61 -22.16
C SER A 129 -9.74 6.80 -23.41
N PHE A 130 -9.12 7.41 -24.43
CA PHE A 130 -9.64 7.45 -25.78
C PHE A 130 -9.19 6.18 -26.52
N GLY A 131 -9.95 5.12 -26.35
CA GLY A 131 -9.62 3.75 -26.74
C GLY A 131 -10.23 2.73 -25.78
N SER A 132 -10.04 1.43 -26.08
CA SER A 132 -10.44 0.36 -25.16
C SER A 132 -9.44 0.26 -24.01
N ALA A 133 -9.91 0.29 -22.77
CA ALA A 133 -9.06 0.02 -21.62
C ALA A 133 -8.88 -1.49 -21.43
N LEU A 134 -7.67 -2.00 -21.64
CA LEU A 134 -7.34 -3.41 -21.55
C LEU A 134 -6.57 -3.72 -20.27
N PHE A 135 -7.08 -4.68 -19.49
CA PHE A 135 -6.40 -5.24 -18.33
C PHE A 135 -6.13 -6.72 -18.60
N SER A 136 -4.86 -7.10 -18.78
CA SER A 136 -4.43 -8.41 -19.26
C SER A 136 -2.97 -8.72 -18.90
N PRO A 137 -2.71 -9.34 -17.72
CA PRO A 137 -3.68 -9.63 -16.67
C PRO A 137 -3.99 -8.39 -15.81
N PRO A 138 -5.18 -8.34 -15.15
CA PRO A 138 -5.42 -7.44 -14.03
C PRO A 138 -4.66 -7.90 -12.78
N ASP A 139 -4.72 -7.11 -11.70
CA ASP A 139 -4.37 -7.62 -10.37
C ASP A 139 -5.39 -8.71 -9.99
N PRO A 140 -4.96 -9.92 -9.59
CA PRO A 140 -5.86 -11.01 -9.20
C PRO A 140 -6.68 -10.70 -7.95
N GLY A 141 -6.23 -9.81 -7.07
CA GLY A 141 -6.92 -9.50 -5.82
C GLY A 141 -7.07 -10.71 -4.89
N GLU A 142 -8.09 -10.68 -4.04
CA GLU A 142 -8.36 -11.77 -3.10
C GLU A 142 -8.95 -13.01 -3.80
N PHE A 143 -8.53 -14.20 -3.37
CA PHE A 143 -9.13 -15.44 -3.82
C PHE A 143 -10.34 -15.81 -2.96
N ASP A 144 -11.52 -15.89 -3.58
CA ASP A 144 -12.73 -16.36 -2.91
C ASP A 144 -12.83 -17.88 -3.03
N SER A 145 -12.60 -18.56 -1.91
CA SER A 145 -12.67 -20.02 -1.83
C SER A 145 -14.09 -20.59 -2.01
N ALA A 146 -15.15 -19.81 -1.81
CA ALA A 146 -16.53 -20.28 -2.03
C ALA A 146 -16.92 -20.19 -3.51
N ALA A 147 -16.45 -19.14 -4.20
CA ALA A 147 -16.68 -18.95 -5.63
C ALA A 147 -15.63 -19.65 -6.52
N GLU A 148 -14.52 -20.11 -5.92
CA GLU A 148 -13.36 -20.69 -6.61
C GLU A 148 -12.82 -19.74 -7.70
N ALA A 149 -12.77 -18.44 -7.40
CA ALA A 149 -12.45 -17.38 -8.35
C ALA A 149 -11.83 -16.15 -7.67
N TYR A 150 -11.06 -15.39 -8.45
CA TYR A 150 -10.34 -14.20 -8.01
C TYR A 150 -11.19 -12.92 -8.07
N GLU A 151 -11.06 -12.05 -7.08
CA GLU A 151 -11.67 -10.70 -7.04
C GLU A 151 -10.82 -9.69 -7.82
N CYS A 152 -10.59 -9.97 -9.10
CA CYS A 152 -9.64 -9.19 -9.90
C CYS A 152 -9.98 -7.70 -9.95
N ILE A 153 -8.93 -6.87 -9.93
CA ILE A 153 -9.04 -5.42 -9.97
C ILE A 153 -8.14 -4.89 -11.09
N GLY A 154 -8.75 -4.23 -12.06
CA GLY A 154 -8.05 -3.54 -13.14
C GLY A 154 -7.56 -2.17 -12.70
N ALA A 155 -8.45 -1.35 -12.13
CA ALA A 155 -8.11 0.01 -11.72
C ALA A 155 -8.81 0.44 -10.44
N VAL A 156 -8.11 1.18 -9.60
CA VAL A 156 -8.67 1.90 -8.45
C VAL A 156 -8.40 3.39 -8.61
N VAL A 157 -9.48 4.19 -8.63
CA VAL A 157 -9.40 5.64 -8.78
C VAL A 157 -9.97 6.38 -7.59
N LYS A 158 -9.41 7.54 -7.26
CA LYS A 158 -9.93 8.38 -6.16
C LYS A 158 -11.24 9.06 -6.54
N TYR A 159 -11.33 9.54 -7.78
CA TYR A 159 -12.45 10.34 -8.26
C TYR A 159 -13.07 9.77 -9.53
N ARG A 160 -12.40 9.90 -10.69
CA ARG A 160 -13.03 9.61 -11.97
C ARG A 160 -12.15 8.74 -12.87
N PHE A 161 -12.81 7.88 -13.63
CA PHE A 161 -12.25 7.04 -14.67
C PHE A 161 -13.24 7.00 -15.84
N ILE A 162 -12.77 7.22 -17.06
CA ILE A 162 -13.61 7.04 -18.25
C ILE A 162 -12.82 6.41 -19.39
N ALA A 163 -13.44 5.45 -20.06
CA ALA A 163 -12.90 4.84 -21.27
C ALA A 163 -13.99 4.67 -22.33
N THR A 164 -13.61 4.66 -23.61
CA THR A 164 -14.58 4.39 -24.71
C THR A 164 -14.97 2.91 -24.85
N GLY A 165 -14.21 2.02 -24.20
CA GLY A 165 -14.50 0.60 -24.00
C GLY A 165 -13.61 0.10 -22.87
N ILE A 166 -13.95 -1.03 -22.24
CA ILE A 166 -13.17 -1.66 -21.18
C ILE A 166 -13.21 -3.18 -21.41
N THR A 167 -12.07 -3.83 -21.33
CA THR A 167 -11.95 -5.29 -21.40
C THR A 167 -10.97 -5.75 -20.34
N ASN A 168 -11.46 -6.52 -19.39
CA ASN A 168 -10.66 -7.27 -18.44
C ASN A 168 -10.58 -8.73 -18.91
N HIS A 169 -9.39 -9.16 -19.32
CA HIS A 169 -9.18 -10.53 -19.82
C HIS A 169 -9.18 -11.58 -18.71
N GLY A 170 -9.01 -11.13 -17.47
CA GLY A 170 -8.86 -11.95 -16.29
C GLY A 170 -7.48 -12.60 -16.20
N VAL A 171 -7.38 -13.68 -15.42
CA VAL A 171 -6.13 -14.31 -15.00
C VAL A 171 -6.07 -15.80 -15.37
N SER A 172 -6.94 -16.28 -16.25
CA SER A 172 -6.92 -17.67 -16.70
C SER A 172 -5.60 -18.09 -17.38
N SER A 173 -5.33 -19.41 -17.45
CA SER A 173 -4.15 -20.02 -18.12
C SER A 173 -3.81 -19.56 -19.55
N SER A 174 -4.73 -18.91 -20.28
CA SER A 174 -4.44 -18.33 -21.61
C SER A 174 -3.86 -16.91 -21.55
N ILE A 175 -3.79 -16.32 -20.36
CA ILE A 175 -3.23 -14.99 -20.09
C ILE A 175 -1.89 -15.19 -19.38
N GLU A 176 -0.98 -14.23 -19.54
CA GLU A 176 0.27 -14.20 -18.78
C GLU A 176 -0.01 -14.20 -17.27
N SER A 177 0.85 -14.87 -16.51
CA SER A 177 0.64 -15.03 -15.06
C SER A 177 0.78 -13.67 -14.36
N PRO A 178 -0.15 -13.29 -13.47
CA PRO A 178 -0.07 -12.04 -12.73
C PRO A 178 0.98 -12.03 -11.60
N GLY A 179 1.74 -13.11 -11.43
CA GLY A 179 2.80 -13.26 -10.44
C GLY A 179 2.92 -14.68 -9.88
N ALA A 180 3.88 -14.88 -8.99
CA ALA A 180 4.12 -16.14 -8.30
C ALA A 180 2.98 -16.46 -7.31
N GLY A 181 2.56 -17.73 -7.27
CA GLY A 181 1.50 -18.20 -6.36
C GLY A 181 0.08 -18.09 -6.90
N HIS A 182 -0.11 -17.51 -8.10
CA HIS A 182 -1.38 -17.58 -8.83
C HIS A 182 -1.68 -19.01 -9.32
N ASP A 183 -2.92 -19.49 -9.15
CA ASP A 183 -3.40 -20.75 -9.73
C ASP A 183 -3.95 -20.51 -11.14
N PRO A 184 -3.24 -20.92 -12.21
CA PRO A 184 -3.64 -20.66 -13.60
C PRO A 184 -4.91 -21.39 -14.04
N THR A 185 -5.43 -22.31 -13.21
CA THR A 185 -6.69 -23.00 -13.46
C THR A 185 -7.92 -22.20 -13.01
N LYS A 186 -7.71 -21.10 -12.29
CA LYS A 186 -8.76 -20.22 -11.76
C LYS A 186 -8.74 -18.89 -12.49
N ASP A 187 -9.90 -18.26 -12.60
CA ASP A 187 -10.06 -16.97 -13.29
C ASP A 187 -10.80 -15.98 -12.38
N CYS A 188 -10.97 -14.75 -12.86
CA CYS A 188 -11.71 -13.71 -12.18
C CYS A 188 -13.20 -14.06 -12.06
N LYS A 189 -13.82 -13.61 -10.96
CA LYS A 189 -15.27 -13.61 -10.80
C LYS A 189 -15.94 -12.83 -11.94
N PRO A 190 -17.14 -13.24 -12.41
CA PRO A 190 -17.85 -12.51 -13.45
C PRO A 190 -18.13 -11.03 -13.11
N SER A 191 -18.35 -10.70 -11.83
CA SER A 191 -18.53 -9.32 -11.37
C SER A 191 -17.25 -8.49 -11.41
N HIS A 192 -16.09 -9.14 -11.51
CA HIS A 192 -14.75 -8.55 -11.59
C HIS A 192 -14.15 -8.72 -13.00
N LYS A 193 -15.01 -8.84 -14.02
CA LYS A 193 -14.59 -9.03 -15.41
C LYS A 193 -15.44 -8.19 -16.36
N THR A 194 -15.17 -6.90 -16.39
CA THR A 194 -15.85 -5.97 -17.31
C THR A 194 -15.45 -6.24 -18.75
N SER A 195 -16.43 -6.34 -19.65
CA SER A 195 -16.23 -6.44 -21.09
C SER A 195 -17.29 -5.62 -21.82
N THR A 196 -16.91 -4.43 -22.27
CA THR A 196 -17.81 -3.44 -22.87
C THR A 196 -17.09 -2.66 -23.97
N ALA A 197 -17.77 -2.45 -25.10
CA ALA A 197 -17.29 -1.63 -26.22
C ALA A 197 -17.95 -0.25 -26.26
N VAL A 198 -18.65 0.13 -25.18
CA VAL A 198 -19.28 1.45 -25.04
C VAL A 198 -18.57 2.28 -23.98
N LYS A 199 -18.81 3.59 -24.01
CA LYS A 199 -18.30 4.53 -23.01
C LYS A 199 -18.70 4.07 -21.59
N SER A 200 -17.71 3.81 -20.76
CA SER A 200 -17.85 3.13 -19.47
C SER A 200 -16.80 3.63 -18.48
N GLY A 201 -17.09 3.50 -17.19
CA GLY A 201 -16.22 4.03 -16.12
C GLY A 201 -16.98 4.55 -14.90
N ILE A 202 -16.34 5.45 -14.16
CA ILE A 202 -16.85 6.08 -12.94
C ILE A 202 -16.74 7.59 -13.12
N TRP A 203 -17.86 8.30 -13.11
CA TRP A 203 -17.85 9.77 -13.18
C TRP A 203 -19.10 10.36 -12.53
N GLU A 204 -19.11 11.68 -12.45
CA GLU A 204 -20.16 12.47 -11.83
C GLU A 204 -21.39 12.57 -12.75
N ASN A 205 -22.56 12.21 -12.24
CA ASN A 205 -23.81 12.38 -12.97
C ASN A 205 -24.33 13.84 -12.90
N SER A 206 -25.45 14.11 -13.57
CA SER A 206 -26.05 15.46 -13.63
C SER A 206 -26.48 16.06 -12.28
N PHE A 207 -26.50 15.27 -11.21
CA PHE A 207 -26.85 15.71 -9.85
C PHE A 207 -25.61 15.92 -8.96
N GLY A 208 -24.41 15.79 -9.54
CA GLY A 208 -23.17 15.92 -8.80
C GLY A 208 -22.77 14.68 -8.01
N VAL A 209 -23.36 13.51 -8.33
CA VAL A 209 -23.10 12.26 -7.61
C VAL A 209 -22.21 11.38 -8.48
N ILE A 210 -21.08 10.91 -7.93
CA ILE A 210 -20.19 9.98 -8.61
C ILE A 210 -20.83 8.59 -8.65
N SER A 211 -20.93 8.00 -9.84
CA SER A 211 -21.52 6.68 -10.05
C SER A 211 -20.77 5.87 -11.09
N SER A 212 -20.87 4.55 -10.98
CA SER A 212 -20.37 3.59 -11.97
C SER A 212 -21.32 3.49 -13.17
N HIS A 213 -20.75 3.41 -14.37
CA HIS A 213 -21.44 3.33 -15.64
C HIS A 213 -20.85 2.19 -16.47
N ASN A 214 -21.62 1.11 -16.67
CA ASN A 214 -21.22 -0.06 -17.49
C ASN A 214 -19.89 -0.72 -17.06
N VAL A 215 -19.56 -0.65 -15.77
CA VAL A 215 -18.39 -1.31 -15.17
C VAL A 215 -18.82 -2.21 -14.01
N GLY A 216 -18.08 -3.30 -13.84
CA GLY A 216 -18.14 -4.19 -12.68
C GLY A 216 -17.29 -3.69 -11.53
N LEU A 217 -16.96 -4.61 -10.62
CA LEU A 217 -16.15 -4.39 -9.42
C LEU A 217 -14.64 -4.44 -9.69
N ASP A 218 -14.24 -4.67 -10.95
CA ASP A 218 -12.85 -4.58 -11.39
C ASP A 218 -12.38 -3.14 -11.62
N ILE A 219 -13.30 -2.17 -11.67
CA ILE A 219 -12.99 -0.74 -11.66
C ILE A 219 -13.62 -0.16 -10.40
N GLN A 220 -12.79 0.27 -9.46
CA GLN A 220 -13.22 0.69 -8.13
C GLN A 220 -12.95 2.16 -7.89
N ARG A 221 -13.79 2.75 -7.04
CA ARG A 221 -13.54 4.07 -6.45
C ARG A 221 -13.25 3.91 -4.98
N ASP A 222 -12.14 4.50 -4.54
CA ASP A 222 -11.78 4.61 -3.14
C ASP A 222 -11.19 6.01 -2.90
N ASP A 223 -11.87 6.82 -2.10
CA ASP A 223 -11.44 8.20 -1.82
C ASP A 223 -10.34 8.31 -0.75
N THR A 224 -9.92 7.19 -0.19
CA THR A 224 -8.87 7.11 0.83
C THR A 224 -7.51 6.70 0.26
N ILE A 225 -7.43 6.33 -1.03
CA ILE A 225 -6.17 5.92 -1.64
C ILE A 225 -5.12 7.04 -1.59
N ASP A 226 -3.90 6.63 -1.31
CA ASP A 226 -2.71 7.49 -1.28
C ASP A 226 -1.57 6.70 -1.92
N PRO A 227 -1.48 6.67 -3.26
CA PRO A 227 -0.57 5.77 -3.97
C PRO A 227 0.88 5.93 -3.53
N PHE A 228 1.36 7.15 -3.25
CA PHE A 228 2.73 7.37 -2.80
C PHE A 228 2.97 6.72 -1.43
N LYS A 229 2.06 6.95 -0.49
CA LYS A 229 2.16 6.37 0.86
C LYS A 229 1.92 4.87 0.88
N ASP A 230 1.05 4.37 0.03
CA ASP A 230 0.78 2.95 -0.12
C ASP A 230 2.02 2.24 -0.65
N PHE A 231 2.70 2.84 -1.62
CA PHE A 231 3.84 2.27 -2.32
C PHE A 231 5.18 2.44 -1.57
N PHE A 232 5.41 3.57 -0.91
CA PHE A 232 6.67 3.82 -0.19
C PHE A 232 6.54 3.69 1.33
N GLY A 233 5.33 3.57 1.87
CA GLY A 233 5.07 3.57 3.31
C GLY A 233 5.25 4.93 3.99
N VAL A 234 5.66 5.96 3.26
CA VAL A 234 5.99 7.32 3.72
C VAL A 234 4.96 8.32 3.20
N ASP A 235 4.56 9.27 4.04
CA ASP A 235 3.64 10.32 3.62
C ASP A 235 4.23 11.16 2.47
N LYS A 236 3.41 11.47 1.46
CA LYS A 236 3.87 12.22 0.28
C LYS A 236 4.46 13.60 0.58
N SER A 237 4.10 14.22 1.70
CA SER A 237 4.74 15.47 2.14
C SER A 237 6.23 15.32 2.51
N LYS A 238 6.68 14.09 2.72
CA LYS A 238 8.04 13.69 3.10
C LYS A 238 8.73 12.91 2.00
N TRP A 239 8.35 13.11 0.74
CA TRP A 239 8.88 12.39 -0.41
C TRP A 239 10.42 12.45 -0.51
N GLN A 240 11.07 13.50 0.00
CA GLN A 240 12.54 13.59 0.07
C GLN A 240 13.15 12.49 0.94
N GLU A 241 12.45 12.04 1.99
CA GLU A 241 12.88 10.90 2.82
C GLU A 241 12.98 9.62 2.01
N VAL A 242 12.20 9.48 0.92
CA VAL A 242 12.26 8.35 0.00
C VAL A 242 13.34 8.56 -1.05
N ARG A 243 13.31 9.70 -1.77
CA ARG A 243 14.26 9.98 -2.86
C ARG A 243 15.72 10.01 -2.39
N ASP A 244 15.95 10.61 -1.23
CA ASP A 244 17.29 10.87 -0.71
C ASP A 244 17.77 9.78 0.27
N ASP A 245 16.98 8.74 0.52
CA ASP A 245 17.44 7.54 1.24
C ASP A 245 18.52 6.82 0.42
N VAL A 246 19.65 6.57 1.06
CA VAL A 246 20.76 5.83 0.46
C VAL A 246 20.41 4.38 0.18
N ASP A 247 19.49 3.79 0.96
CA ASP A 247 19.05 2.41 0.79
C ASP A 247 18.15 2.23 -0.44
N ASN A 248 17.52 3.30 -0.95
CA ASN A 248 16.66 3.22 -2.13
C ASN A 248 17.45 3.30 -3.46
N GLU A 249 18.72 3.74 -3.42
CA GLU A 249 19.66 3.72 -4.56
C GLU A 249 19.12 4.34 -5.87
N PHE A 250 18.33 5.41 -5.79
CA PHE A 250 17.77 6.06 -6.98
C PHE A 250 18.85 6.68 -7.89
N ILE A 251 18.76 6.40 -9.19
CA ILE A 251 19.33 7.22 -10.27
C ILE A 251 18.52 8.51 -10.34
N LYS A 252 19.07 9.58 -9.76
CA LYS A 252 18.42 10.89 -9.66
C LYS A 252 18.71 11.75 -10.88
N VAL A 253 17.66 12.11 -11.62
CA VAL A 253 17.70 12.96 -12.80
C VAL A 253 16.97 14.26 -12.48
N SER A 254 17.59 15.41 -12.73
CA SER A 254 16.92 16.71 -12.64
C SER A 254 16.82 17.31 -14.03
N MET A 255 15.58 17.46 -14.52
CA MET A 255 15.32 17.96 -15.87
C MET A 255 15.39 19.48 -15.91
N PRO A 256 16.16 20.08 -16.82
CA PRO A 256 16.10 21.51 -17.05
C PRO A 256 14.79 21.87 -17.76
N SER A 257 14.24 23.06 -17.51
CA SER A 257 12.99 23.51 -18.16
C SER A 257 13.04 23.56 -19.69
N SER A 258 14.24 23.57 -20.27
CA SER A 258 14.48 23.60 -21.71
C SER A 258 14.54 22.21 -22.36
N SER A 259 14.54 21.12 -21.59
CA SER A 259 14.61 19.75 -22.10
C SER A 259 13.48 18.92 -21.55
N VAL A 260 12.99 18.00 -22.38
CA VAL A 260 12.06 16.95 -21.98
C VAL A 260 12.61 15.56 -22.32
N ASP A 261 13.75 15.46 -23.01
CA ASP A 261 14.39 14.16 -23.25
C ASP A 261 15.06 13.67 -21.96
N CYS A 262 14.35 12.79 -21.27
CA CYS A 262 14.78 12.20 -20.01
C CYS A 262 15.54 10.89 -20.22
N TYR A 263 15.28 10.13 -21.29
CA TYR A 263 15.93 8.84 -21.52
C TYR A 263 17.45 8.99 -21.66
N SER A 264 17.91 10.02 -22.39
CA SER A 264 19.34 10.31 -22.52
C SER A 264 20.02 10.68 -21.20
N GLN A 265 19.25 11.06 -20.16
CA GLN A 265 19.81 11.48 -18.87
C GLN A 265 20.09 10.31 -17.91
N PHE A 266 19.43 9.16 -18.07
CA PHE A 266 19.62 8.00 -17.19
C PHE A 266 20.08 6.74 -17.90
N SER A 267 19.95 6.63 -19.22
CA SER A 267 20.24 5.39 -19.97
C SER A 267 21.64 4.83 -19.71
N ASP A 268 22.68 5.68 -19.67
CA ASP A 268 24.06 5.26 -19.38
C ASP A 268 24.28 4.80 -17.92
N SER A 269 23.35 5.12 -17.02
CA SER A 269 23.40 4.72 -15.60
C SER A 269 22.65 3.42 -15.33
N ILE A 270 21.95 2.86 -16.32
CA ILE A 270 21.26 1.59 -16.19
C ILE A 270 22.28 0.45 -16.04
N VAL A 271 22.10 -0.35 -14.99
CA VAL A 271 22.89 -1.54 -14.74
C VAL A 271 22.18 -2.75 -15.36
N ASN A 272 22.85 -3.40 -16.31
CA ASN A 272 22.30 -4.57 -17.00
C ASN A 272 22.11 -5.76 -16.05
N GLY A 273 20.96 -6.42 -16.16
CA GLY A 273 20.60 -7.62 -15.41
C GLY A 273 20.26 -7.38 -13.95
N GLN A 274 19.92 -6.13 -13.58
CA GLN A 274 19.46 -5.77 -12.24
C GLN A 274 18.29 -4.78 -12.29
N PRO A 275 17.44 -4.72 -11.24
CA PRO A 275 16.42 -3.69 -11.11
C PRO A 275 17.04 -2.30 -11.00
N ASN A 276 16.54 -1.35 -11.78
CA ASN A 276 17.00 0.03 -11.84
C ASN A 276 15.90 0.98 -11.40
N LYS A 277 16.21 1.86 -10.44
CA LYS A 277 15.25 2.82 -9.88
C LYS A 277 15.63 4.22 -10.34
N VAL A 278 14.81 4.84 -11.18
CA VAL A 278 15.04 6.18 -11.74
C VAL A 278 14.04 7.15 -11.13
N TRP A 279 14.55 8.23 -10.54
CA TRP A 279 13.74 9.35 -10.03
C TRP A 279 14.02 10.60 -10.86
N ILE A 280 13.02 11.09 -11.58
CA ILE A 280 13.11 12.25 -12.45
C ILE A 280 12.38 13.42 -11.79
N ASP A 281 13.09 14.48 -11.42
CA ASP A 281 12.50 15.76 -11.03
C ASP A 281 12.30 16.62 -12.29
N GLY A 282 11.06 16.91 -12.64
CA GLY A 282 10.66 17.75 -13.79
C GLY A 282 10.02 16.99 -14.95
N SER A 283 9.81 17.69 -16.07
CA SER A 283 9.05 17.14 -17.20
C SER A 283 9.89 16.19 -18.06
N CYS A 284 9.27 15.10 -18.52
CA CYS A 284 9.93 13.99 -19.20
C CYS A 284 9.08 13.48 -20.37
N GLN A 285 9.73 13.21 -21.49
CA GLN A 285 9.16 12.64 -22.69
C GLN A 285 9.96 11.41 -23.10
N LEU A 286 9.29 10.28 -23.29
CA LEU A 286 9.82 9.11 -23.98
C LEU A 286 9.27 9.05 -25.40
N ALA A 287 10.15 9.23 -26.38
CA ALA A 287 9.83 9.07 -27.79
C ALA A 287 9.80 7.57 -28.17
N PRO A 288 9.27 7.20 -29.35
CA PRO A 288 9.15 5.79 -29.74
C PRO A 288 10.50 5.06 -29.82
N VAL A 289 11.57 5.79 -30.15
CA VAL A 289 12.93 5.27 -30.16
C VAL A 289 13.43 4.94 -28.75
N ASP A 290 13.06 5.73 -27.74
CA ASP A 290 13.46 5.52 -26.36
C ASP A 290 12.79 4.26 -25.80
N VAL A 291 11.48 4.10 -26.03
CA VAL A 291 10.73 2.89 -25.69
C VAL A 291 11.37 1.65 -26.35
N THR A 292 11.68 1.75 -27.64
CA THR A 292 12.33 0.65 -28.38
C THR A 292 13.70 0.30 -27.79
N ASN A 293 14.50 1.30 -27.41
CA ASN A 293 15.80 1.09 -26.81
C ASN A 293 15.69 0.40 -25.44
N ILE A 294 14.74 0.80 -24.60
CA ILE A 294 14.49 0.17 -23.31
C ILE A 294 14.07 -1.30 -23.50
N VAL A 295 13.08 -1.57 -24.35
CA VAL A 295 12.62 -2.94 -24.62
C VAL A 295 13.75 -3.83 -25.15
N ASN A 296 14.56 -3.32 -26.08
CA ASN A 296 15.71 -4.07 -26.60
C ASN A 296 16.77 -4.34 -25.54
N LEU A 297 17.01 -3.39 -24.63
CA LEU A 297 17.94 -3.57 -23.52
C LEU A 297 17.47 -4.67 -22.58
N GLN A 298 16.19 -4.65 -22.21
CA GLN A 298 15.56 -5.65 -21.34
C GLN A 298 15.54 -7.04 -21.96
N ALA A 299 15.28 -7.13 -23.27
CA ALA A 299 15.34 -8.38 -24.02
C ALA A 299 16.77 -8.94 -24.11
N ALA A 300 17.78 -8.08 -24.25
CA ALA A 300 19.19 -8.48 -24.31
C ALA A 300 19.76 -8.88 -22.93
N HIS A 301 19.21 -8.30 -21.86
CA HIS A 301 19.67 -8.49 -20.49
C HIS A 301 18.47 -8.72 -19.54
N PRO A 302 17.94 -9.95 -19.46
CA PRO A 302 16.85 -10.27 -18.54
C PRO A 302 17.18 -9.89 -17.09
N GLY A 303 16.18 -9.40 -16.35
CA GLY A 303 16.33 -8.83 -15.00
C GLY A 303 16.71 -7.34 -14.98
N THR A 304 16.78 -6.67 -16.14
CA THR A 304 16.98 -5.21 -16.22
C THR A 304 15.65 -4.47 -16.06
N ASP A 305 15.01 -4.60 -14.90
CA ASP A 305 13.70 -4.03 -14.65
C ASP A 305 13.78 -2.54 -14.34
N LEU A 306 12.79 -1.75 -14.76
CA LEU A 306 12.81 -0.30 -14.63
C LEU A 306 11.69 0.24 -13.75
N PHE A 307 12.03 0.77 -12.59
CA PHE A 307 11.15 1.64 -11.82
C PHE A 307 11.38 3.08 -12.28
N LEU A 308 10.40 3.68 -12.96
CA LEU A 308 10.46 5.04 -13.47
C LEU A 308 9.50 5.94 -12.72
N LEU A 309 10.04 6.85 -11.90
CA LEU A 309 9.25 7.86 -11.21
C LEU A 309 9.48 9.24 -11.81
N VAL A 310 8.39 9.92 -12.16
CA VAL A 310 8.40 11.33 -12.58
C VAL A 310 7.76 12.17 -11.50
N HIS A 311 8.52 13.13 -10.98
CA HIS A 311 8.16 13.99 -9.86
C HIS A 311 8.06 15.45 -10.28
N ASP A 312 6.97 16.11 -9.87
CA ASP A 312 6.71 17.55 -10.08
C ASP A 312 6.93 17.99 -11.54
N GLY A 313 6.28 17.26 -12.46
CA GLY A 313 6.41 17.46 -13.89
C GLY A 313 5.30 16.81 -14.71
N VAL A 314 5.44 16.95 -16.02
CA VAL A 314 4.58 16.31 -17.02
C VAL A 314 5.29 15.10 -17.59
N PHE A 315 4.56 14.02 -17.82
CA PHE A 315 5.10 12.85 -18.51
C PHE A 315 4.35 12.59 -19.81
N GLY A 316 5.12 12.46 -20.90
CA GLY A 316 4.62 12.11 -22.21
C GLY A 316 5.31 10.85 -22.74
N VAL A 317 4.57 9.88 -23.22
CA VAL A 317 5.14 8.69 -23.87
C VAL A 317 4.44 8.39 -25.18
N THR A 318 5.23 8.06 -26.19
CA THR A 318 4.72 7.62 -27.49
C THR A 318 5.47 6.38 -27.96
N GLY A 319 4.76 5.47 -28.61
CA GLY A 319 5.34 4.24 -29.14
C GLY A 319 4.56 2.99 -28.74
N SER A 320 5.17 1.83 -28.97
CA SER A 320 4.61 0.54 -28.59
C SER A 320 5.68 -0.36 -28.02
N GLY A 321 5.36 -1.08 -26.96
CA GLY A 321 6.28 -1.97 -26.26
C GLY A 321 5.87 -2.17 -24.81
N ASP A 322 6.28 -3.31 -24.26
CA ASP A 322 6.06 -3.67 -22.87
C ASP A 322 7.39 -3.49 -22.13
N ILE A 323 7.47 -2.48 -21.26
CA ILE A 323 8.63 -2.27 -20.39
C ILE A 323 8.43 -3.14 -19.15
N SER A 324 9.43 -3.99 -18.88
CA SER A 324 9.46 -4.73 -17.63
C SER A 324 9.79 -3.77 -16.48
N GLY A 325 8.82 -3.50 -15.61
CA GLY A 325 9.00 -2.53 -14.54
C GLY A 325 7.73 -1.78 -14.15
N VAL A 326 7.90 -0.73 -13.34
CA VAL A 326 6.81 0.04 -12.73
C VAL A 326 6.93 1.51 -13.13
N PHE A 327 5.79 2.14 -13.42
CA PHE A 327 5.74 3.59 -13.61
C PHE A 327 5.01 4.28 -12.47
N PHE A 328 5.58 5.38 -12.00
CA PHE A 328 5.02 6.18 -10.94
C PHE A 328 5.04 7.67 -11.33
N HIS A 329 3.88 8.30 -11.43
CA HIS A 329 3.77 9.75 -11.65
C HIS A 329 3.29 10.42 -10.37
N PHE A 330 4.11 11.31 -9.81
CA PHE A 330 3.85 11.96 -8.54
C PHE A 330 4.01 13.48 -8.67
N ASN A 331 2.97 14.24 -8.35
CA ASN A 331 3.02 15.70 -8.34
C ASN A 331 2.57 16.21 -6.97
N ASN A 332 3.47 16.89 -6.28
CA ASN A 332 3.22 17.46 -4.96
C ASN A 332 2.87 18.94 -5.04
N THR A 333 3.64 19.70 -5.83
CA THR A 333 3.48 21.16 -5.97
C THR A 333 3.19 21.61 -7.39
N TYR A 334 3.28 20.69 -8.36
CA TYR A 334 3.06 21.00 -9.77
C TYR A 334 1.63 21.47 -10.07
N SER A 335 1.51 22.56 -10.83
CA SER A 335 0.24 23.06 -11.33
C SER A 335 0.23 23.04 -12.86
N PRO A 336 -0.69 22.31 -13.49
CA PRO A 336 -0.70 22.17 -14.93
C PRO A 336 -1.04 23.48 -15.64
N THR A 337 -0.34 23.75 -16.74
CA THR A 337 -0.64 24.87 -17.64
C THR A 337 -0.67 24.39 -19.10
N PRO A 338 -1.52 24.94 -19.97
CA PRO A 338 -1.61 24.47 -21.34
C PRO A 338 -0.30 24.48 -22.14
N SER A 339 0.62 25.40 -21.81
CA SER A 339 1.92 25.54 -22.47
C SER A 339 2.94 24.46 -22.09
N GLN A 340 2.68 23.64 -21.08
CA GLN A 340 3.62 22.60 -20.63
C GLN A 340 3.95 21.57 -21.71
N TRP A 341 3.05 21.38 -22.67
CA TRP A 341 3.23 20.45 -23.77
C TRP A 341 4.04 21.04 -24.93
N ASP A 342 4.37 22.34 -24.91
CA ASP A 342 5.01 23.02 -26.05
C ASP A 342 6.39 22.47 -26.44
N SER A 343 7.16 21.99 -25.46
CA SER A 343 8.46 21.34 -25.67
C SER A 343 8.35 19.85 -26.00
N MET A 344 7.18 19.23 -25.83
CA MET A 344 6.96 17.80 -26.02
C MET A 344 6.39 17.48 -27.41
N THR A 345 7.21 17.71 -28.44
CA THR A 345 6.75 17.68 -29.84
C THR A 345 6.24 16.34 -30.33
N GLU A 346 6.67 15.22 -29.74
CA GLU A 346 6.27 13.87 -30.16
C GLU A 346 4.89 13.50 -29.60
N VAL A 347 4.63 13.83 -28.33
CA VAL A 347 3.36 13.48 -27.65
C VAL A 347 2.28 14.55 -27.83
N LYS A 348 2.64 15.82 -27.97
CA LYS A 348 1.69 16.95 -28.09
C LYS A 348 0.62 16.75 -29.17
N PRO A 349 0.91 16.21 -30.37
CA PRO A 349 -0.11 15.94 -31.38
C PRO A 349 -1.23 15.01 -30.89
N PHE A 350 -0.97 14.17 -29.89
CA PHE A 350 -1.94 13.23 -29.31
C PHE A 350 -2.71 13.83 -28.13
N VAL A 351 -2.21 14.93 -27.53
CA VAL A 351 -2.94 15.73 -26.54
C VAL A 351 -3.87 16.69 -27.28
N ASN A 352 -4.96 16.16 -27.82
CA ASN A 352 -5.82 16.89 -28.75
C ASN A 352 -7.31 16.76 -28.44
N SER A 353 -8.16 17.35 -29.29
CA SER A 353 -9.60 17.45 -29.08
C SER A 353 -10.37 16.13 -29.04
N VAL A 354 -9.77 14.98 -29.35
CA VAL A 354 -10.44 13.67 -29.20
C VAL A 354 -10.87 13.42 -27.74
N PHE A 355 -10.18 14.01 -26.77
CA PHE A 355 -10.52 13.91 -25.36
C PHE A 355 -11.61 14.90 -24.91
N SER A 356 -11.94 15.91 -25.70
CA SER A 356 -12.86 16.97 -25.30
C SER A 356 -14.24 16.44 -24.89
N ASP A 357 -14.78 15.46 -25.62
CA ASP A 357 -16.08 14.87 -25.29
C ASP A 357 -16.05 14.06 -23.99
N LEU A 358 -14.93 13.39 -23.70
CA LEU A 358 -14.74 12.63 -22.47
C LEU A 358 -14.56 13.57 -21.27
N ILE A 359 -13.75 14.62 -21.43
CA ILE A 359 -13.59 15.68 -20.41
C ILE A 359 -14.94 16.34 -20.12
N ASN A 360 -15.70 16.72 -21.14
CA ASN A 360 -17.04 17.27 -20.97
C ASN A 360 -18.00 16.30 -20.28
N THR A 361 -17.85 14.99 -20.51
CA THR A 361 -18.65 13.97 -19.81
C THR A 361 -18.29 13.91 -18.32
N MET A 362 -17.00 14.00 -17.97
CA MET A 362 -16.53 13.88 -16.59
C MET A 362 -16.74 15.13 -15.74
N TYR A 363 -16.55 16.31 -16.34
CA TYR A 363 -16.52 17.60 -15.64
C TYR A 363 -17.70 18.51 -15.99
N GLY A 364 -18.55 18.09 -16.94
CA GLY A 364 -19.61 18.92 -17.49
C GLY A 364 -19.13 19.87 -18.59
N SER A 365 -20.05 20.25 -19.48
CA SER A 365 -19.78 21.10 -20.65
C SER A 365 -19.44 22.56 -20.30
N SER A 366 -19.61 22.98 -19.05
CA SER A 366 -19.22 24.31 -18.55
C SER A 366 -17.77 24.37 -18.06
N SER A 367 -17.05 23.25 -18.04
CA SER A 367 -15.65 23.20 -17.60
C SER A 367 -14.74 23.98 -18.54
N THR A 368 -13.75 24.68 -17.98
CA THR A 368 -12.67 25.32 -18.75
C THR A 368 -11.49 24.39 -18.99
N LEU A 369 -11.55 23.15 -18.50
CA LEU A 369 -10.50 22.16 -18.69
C LEU A 369 -10.42 21.76 -20.16
N THR A 370 -9.18 21.67 -20.64
CA THR A 370 -8.84 21.21 -21.98
C THR A 370 -7.86 20.04 -21.85
N PRO A 371 -7.67 19.24 -22.91
CA PRO A 371 -6.69 18.14 -22.90
C PRO A 371 -5.28 18.60 -22.47
N TYR A 372 -4.91 19.85 -22.77
CA TYR A 372 -3.62 20.43 -22.40
C TYR A 372 -3.42 20.67 -20.90
N HIS A 373 -4.46 20.53 -20.06
CA HIS A 373 -4.34 20.57 -18.60
C HIS A 373 -3.99 19.20 -17.99
N ALA A 374 -3.96 18.13 -18.78
CA ALA A 374 -3.46 16.83 -18.34
C ALA A 374 -1.96 16.87 -18.11
N THR A 375 -1.46 16.17 -17.11
CA THR A 375 -0.02 16.06 -16.79
C THR A 375 0.58 14.73 -17.18
N TYR A 376 -0.24 13.79 -17.61
CA TYR A 376 0.19 12.56 -18.25
C TYR A 376 -0.49 12.41 -19.61
N ALA A 377 0.29 12.01 -20.61
CA ALA A 377 -0.24 11.62 -21.91
C ALA A 377 0.55 10.44 -22.49
N GLN A 378 -0.18 9.42 -22.91
CA GLN A 378 0.36 8.28 -23.64
C GLN A 378 -0.29 8.17 -25.01
N ALA A 379 0.49 7.82 -26.03
CA ALA A 379 -0.03 7.44 -27.33
C ALA A 379 0.63 6.16 -27.89
N GLY A 380 -0.21 5.16 -28.18
CA GLY A 380 0.23 3.86 -28.69
C GLY A 380 0.04 2.71 -27.69
N ALA A 381 0.53 1.52 -28.05
CA ALA A 381 0.34 0.28 -27.28
C ALA A 381 1.55 0.06 -26.37
N PHE A 382 1.58 0.83 -25.28
CA PHE A 382 2.68 0.85 -24.33
C PHE A 382 2.19 0.38 -22.95
N SER A 383 2.97 -0.47 -22.29
CA SER A 383 2.66 -0.98 -20.95
C SER A 383 3.89 -1.05 -20.05
N PHE A 384 3.65 -0.98 -18.74
CA PHE A 384 4.59 -1.33 -17.69
C PHE A 384 4.08 -2.58 -16.99
N THR A 385 4.87 -3.66 -16.98
CA THR A 385 4.42 -4.98 -16.50
C THR A 385 4.18 -5.03 -14.98
N GLY A 386 4.80 -4.15 -14.20
CA GLY A 386 4.57 -3.99 -12.76
C GLY A 386 3.45 -3.01 -12.42
N GLY A 387 2.72 -2.50 -13.41
CA GLY A 387 1.62 -1.56 -13.21
C GLY A 387 2.03 -0.08 -13.26
N GLN A 388 1.02 0.79 -13.18
CA GLN A 388 1.18 2.24 -13.28
C GLN A 388 0.43 2.96 -12.16
N PHE A 389 1.13 3.85 -11.48
CA PHE A 389 0.65 4.57 -10.31
C PHE A 389 0.65 6.07 -10.60
N PHE A 390 -0.48 6.72 -10.33
CA PHE A 390 -0.64 8.16 -10.53
C PHE A 390 -1.05 8.80 -9.20
N ASP A 391 -0.14 9.52 -8.57
CA ASP A 391 -0.44 10.39 -7.44
C ASP A 391 -0.34 11.86 -7.88
N THR A 392 -1.25 12.24 -8.77
CA THR A 392 -1.38 13.62 -9.27
C THR A 392 -2.80 14.14 -9.07
N GLU A 393 -3.16 14.30 -7.80
CA GLU A 393 -4.51 14.65 -7.37
C GLU A 393 -5.02 15.93 -8.03
N GLY A 394 -6.23 15.86 -8.62
CA GLY A 394 -6.86 16.97 -9.33
C GLY A 394 -6.32 17.23 -10.73
N GLN A 395 -5.45 16.37 -11.26
CA GLN A 395 -4.91 16.43 -12.62
C GLN A 395 -5.48 15.31 -13.48
N MET A 396 -5.27 15.38 -14.80
CA MET A 396 -5.77 14.37 -15.74
C MET A 396 -4.64 13.52 -16.31
N ALA A 397 -4.91 12.23 -16.51
CA ALA A 397 -4.06 11.30 -17.24
C ALA A 397 -4.76 10.83 -18.52
N LEU A 398 -4.17 11.16 -19.67
CA LEU A 398 -4.74 10.89 -20.99
C LEU A 398 -4.08 9.68 -21.64
N PHE A 399 -4.90 8.78 -22.15
CA PHE A 399 -4.44 7.61 -22.89
C PHE A 399 -5.08 7.63 -24.27
N ASN A 400 -4.26 7.88 -25.28
CA ASN A 400 -4.67 7.97 -26.67
C ASN A 400 -4.34 6.64 -27.37
N ASN A 401 -5.36 5.80 -27.57
CA ASN A 401 -5.38 4.36 -27.89
C ASN A 401 -5.61 3.45 -26.68
N SER A 402 -5.50 2.13 -26.89
CA SER A 402 -5.80 1.15 -25.86
C SER A 402 -4.82 1.25 -24.71
N LEU A 403 -5.31 1.52 -23.51
CA LEU A 403 -4.59 1.18 -22.30
C LEU A 403 -4.30 -0.31 -22.36
N ASN A 404 -3.04 -0.72 -22.19
CA ASN A 404 -2.70 -2.12 -21.98
C ASN A 404 -1.99 -2.21 -20.64
N PHE A 405 -2.64 -2.82 -19.67
CA PHE A 405 -2.00 -3.19 -18.41
C PHE A 405 -1.70 -4.68 -18.44
N SER A 406 -0.42 -5.02 -18.38
CA SER A 406 0.01 -6.33 -17.94
C SER A 406 0.45 -6.15 -16.50
N PHE A 407 -0.23 -6.76 -15.52
CA PHE A 407 0.19 -6.69 -14.13
C PHE A 407 0.99 -7.93 -13.77
N ASN A 408 2.12 -7.75 -13.11
CA ASN A 408 2.94 -8.81 -12.58
C ASN A 408 3.49 -8.35 -11.22
N SER A 409 3.00 -8.96 -10.14
CA SER A 409 3.43 -8.64 -8.79
C SER A 409 4.91 -8.93 -8.57
N ASP A 410 5.47 -9.93 -9.25
CA ASP A 410 6.87 -10.31 -9.09
C ASP A 410 7.79 -9.15 -9.50
N VAL A 411 7.43 -8.41 -10.56
CA VAL A 411 8.18 -7.23 -11.03
C VAL A 411 8.12 -6.09 -10.01
N ILE A 412 7.01 -5.93 -9.30
CA ILE A 412 6.90 -4.94 -8.22
C ILE A 412 7.82 -5.34 -7.06
N ASP A 413 7.82 -6.63 -6.71
CA ASP A 413 8.60 -7.19 -5.60
C ASP A 413 10.11 -7.11 -5.84
N GLU A 414 10.57 -7.01 -7.09
CA GLU A 414 11.98 -6.74 -7.41
C GLU A 414 12.45 -5.37 -6.96
N PHE A 415 11.54 -4.40 -6.87
CA PHE A 415 11.85 -3.06 -6.40
C PHE A 415 11.66 -2.98 -4.88
N GLU A 416 12.68 -3.42 -4.15
CA GLU A 416 12.75 -3.20 -2.70
C GLU A 416 12.90 -1.71 -2.40
N PHE A 417 11.80 -1.03 -2.13
CA PHE A 417 11.85 0.26 -1.45
C PHE A 417 12.03 0.01 0.05
N SER A 418 12.39 1.03 0.80
CA SER A 418 12.54 0.95 2.25
C SER A 418 11.25 1.33 3.01
N PRO A 419 10.05 0.71 2.84
CA PRO A 419 9.08 0.77 3.91
C PRO A 419 9.58 -0.21 4.97
N LYS A 420 10.29 0.32 5.97
CA LYS A 420 10.67 -0.46 7.15
C LYS A 420 9.41 -1.16 7.68
N PRO A 421 9.49 -2.46 8.03
CA PRO A 421 8.37 -3.17 8.62
C PRO A 421 7.74 -2.32 9.72
N ARG A 422 6.41 -2.20 9.74
CA ARG A 422 5.70 -1.32 10.67
C ARG A 422 4.56 -2.03 11.37
N TRP A 423 4.26 -1.61 12.60
CA TRP A 423 3.06 -2.04 13.29
C TRP A 423 1.80 -1.55 12.56
N GLN A 424 0.81 -2.42 12.38
CA GLN A 424 -0.50 -1.98 11.90
C GLN A 424 -1.18 -1.11 12.97
N LYS A 425 -1.59 0.11 12.60
CA LYS A 425 -2.33 1.02 13.50
C LYS A 425 -3.61 0.35 14.00
N GLY A 426 -3.93 0.54 15.29
CA GLY A 426 -5.08 -0.10 15.94
C GLY A 426 -4.83 -1.52 16.47
N SER A 427 -3.61 -2.06 16.29
CA SER A 427 -3.14 -3.24 17.05
C SER A 427 -2.81 -2.92 18.52
N TRP A 428 -2.95 -1.66 18.92
CA TRP A 428 -2.88 -1.16 20.29
C TRP A 428 -4.12 -0.33 20.61
N ASN A 429 -4.41 -0.14 21.91
CA ASN A 429 -5.40 0.82 22.42
C ASN A 429 -4.92 2.27 22.15
N ASP A 430 -4.74 2.64 20.88
CA ASP A 430 -4.54 4.02 20.46
C ASP A 430 -5.90 4.74 20.52
N LEU A 431 -6.23 5.27 21.70
CA LEU A 431 -7.26 6.32 21.86
C LEU A 431 -6.65 7.70 21.63
#